data_AF-A0A2F0AET8-F1
#
_entry.id   AF-A0A2F0AET8-F1
#
_cell.length_a   1.000
_cell.length_b   1.000
_cell.length_c   1.000
_cell.angle_alpha   90.00
_cell.angle_beta   90.00
_cell.angle_gamma   90.00
#
_symmetry.space_group_name_H-M   'P 1'
#
loop_
_entity.id
_entity.type
_entity.pdbx_description
1 polymer ?
#
loop_
_entity_poly.entity_id
_entity_poly.type
_entity_poly.pdbx_seq_one_letter_code
_entity_poly.pdbx_strand_id
1 'polypeptide(L)'
;MDIAVILSFIFFMSIFAGVGLASVRVKKDTTDDYLVAGRGMSPALAALSAVSTWNSGYMFIGFIGFTYTLGYPVAFLAFMSTIGQLVAWMWLYKFIQKEGNERGVRSLSSLVAEKAGAPEAKLAGALSVLFLSVYAAAQLTSGGKALFVMMGWPEVVGILIGFVLVVAYCYAGGIRASIWTDAAQSCVMIVGSTILCWISIQEVGGFSGLKDGLNQQDPALTNFLPPDLMFGLTLWIIAFFLGGLSVAGQPQVVSRVMTLGDDKDRKEAMIWFFI
;
A
#
# COMPACT_ATOMS: atom_id res chain seq x y z
N MET A 1 21.62 22.19 -0.48
CA MET A 1 21.05 20.84 -0.69
C MET A 1 22.21 19.85 -0.65
N ASP A 2 22.12 18.82 0.18
CA ASP A 2 23.19 17.83 0.31
C ASP A 2 23.29 16.99 -0.99
N ILE A 3 24.48 16.98 -1.59
CA ILE A 3 24.76 16.25 -2.84
C ILE A 3 24.51 14.75 -2.63
N ALA A 4 24.75 14.21 -1.43
CA ALA A 4 24.51 12.80 -1.13
C ALA A 4 23.02 12.44 -1.21
N VAL A 5 22.11 13.34 -0.81
CA VAL A 5 20.66 13.14 -0.89
C VAL A 5 20.19 13.09 -2.35
N ILE A 6 20.74 13.97 -3.20
CA ILE A 6 20.40 13.98 -4.63
C ILE A 6 20.92 12.71 -5.32
N LEU A 7 22.19 12.34 -5.06
CA LEU A 7 22.80 11.16 -5.66
C LEU A 7 22.07 9.88 -5.25
N SER A 8 21.72 9.74 -3.97
CA SER A 8 20.94 8.59 -3.49
C SER A 8 19.55 8.55 -4.12
N PHE A 9 18.85 9.69 -4.24
CA PHE A 9 17.56 9.75 -4.93
C PHE A 9 17.67 9.30 -6.39
N ILE A 10 18.60 9.87 -7.16
CA ILE A 10 18.79 9.51 -8.58
C ILE A 10 19.14 8.02 -8.71
N PHE A 11 19.99 7.50 -7.82
CA PHE A 11 20.36 6.09 -7.80
C PHE A 11 19.15 5.18 -7.61
N PHE A 12 18.34 5.40 -6.56
CA PHE A 12 17.15 4.57 -6.31
C PHE A 12 16.09 4.74 -7.39
N MET A 13 15.84 5.95 -7.88
CA MET A 13 14.91 6.17 -8.98
C MET A 13 15.35 5.46 -10.26
N SER A 14 16.65 5.44 -10.55
CA SER A 14 17.21 4.70 -11.70
C SER A 14 17.04 3.19 -11.54
N ILE A 15 17.24 2.66 -10.32
CA ILE A 15 16.98 1.25 -10.00
C ILE A 15 15.50 0.92 -10.23
N PHE A 16 14.58 1.70 -9.68
CA PHE A 16 13.15 1.43 -9.81
C PHE A 16 12.68 1.51 -11.26
N ALA A 17 13.14 2.53 -12.00
CA ALA A 17 12.87 2.63 -13.44
C ALA A 17 13.43 1.42 -14.20
N GLY A 18 14.67 1.02 -13.90
CA GLY A 18 15.32 -0.13 -14.51
C GLY A 18 14.60 -1.45 -14.24
N VAL A 19 14.17 -1.69 -13.00
CA VAL A 19 13.38 -2.86 -12.59
C VAL A 19 12.03 -2.89 -13.31
N GLY A 20 11.32 -1.76 -13.33
CA GLY A 20 10.04 -1.64 -14.02
C GLY A 20 10.18 -1.91 -15.52
N LEU A 21 11.17 -1.30 -16.18
CA LEU A 21 11.44 -1.51 -17.61
C LEU A 21 11.95 -2.93 -17.91
N ALA A 22 12.59 -3.61 -16.96
CA ALA A 22 13.03 -5.00 -17.14
C ALA A 22 11.87 -5.97 -17.35
N SER A 23 10.69 -5.66 -16.82
CA SER A 23 9.48 -6.47 -17.03
C SER A 23 9.09 -6.60 -18.51
N VAL A 24 9.46 -5.63 -19.35
CA VAL A 24 9.22 -5.64 -20.81
C VAL A 24 9.91 -6.81 -21.50
N ARG A 25 11.03 -7.29 -20.95
CA ARG A 25 11.80 -8.41 -21.52
C ARG A 25 11.09 -9.75 -21.41
N VAL A 26 10.11 -9.86 -20.50
CA VAL A 26 9.39 -11.11 -20.20
C VAL A 26 7.88 -11.01 -20.42
N LYS A 27 7.39 -9.83 -20.83
CA LYS A 27 5.95 -9.62 -21.08
C LYS A 27 5.48 -10.40 -22.30
N LYS A 28 4.20 -10.75 -22.30
CA LYS A 28 3.47 -11.31 -23.45
C LYS A 28 2.47 -10.29 -23.96
N ASP A 29 2.25 -10.27 -25.27
CA ASP A 29 1.30 -9.35 -25.89
C ASP A 29 -0.14 -9.86 -25.75
N THR A 30 -0.63 -9.87 -24.51
CA THR A 30 -2.01 -10.25 -24.19
C THR A 30 -2.55 -9.37 -23.07
N THR A 31 -3.87 -9.11 -23.10
CA THR A 31 -4.56 -8.39 -22.02
C THR A 31 -4.39 -9.07 -20.66
N ASP A 32 -4.25 -10.40 -20.66
CA ASP A 32 -4.08 -11.18 -19.44
C ASP A 32 -2.72 -10.97 -18.79
N ASP A 33 -1.64 -10.93 -19.59
CA ASP A 33 -0.32 -10.60 -19.08
C ASP A 33 -0.25 -9.13 -18.62
N TYR A 34 -0.87 -8.21 -19.37
CA TYR A 34 -0.86 -6.79 -19.03
C TYR A 34 -1.60 -6.47 -17.72
N LEU A 35 -2.77 -7.09 -17.48
CA LEU A 35 -3.62 -6.77 -16.33
C LEU A 35 -3.43 -7.68 -15.12
N VAL A 36 -3.04 -8.95 -15.33
CA VAL A 36 -2.90 -9.94 -14.25
C VAL A 36 -1.61 -10.78 -14.34
N ALA A 37 -0.63 -10.35 -15.14
CA ALA A 37 0.67 -11.03 -15.29
C ALA A 37 0.55 -12.52 -15.68
N GLY A 38 -0.52 -12.88 -16.39
CA GLY A 38 -0.81 -14.25 -16.81
C GLY A 38 -1.07 -15.21 -15.64
N ARG A 39 -1.42 -14.67 -14.45
CA ARG A 39 -1.71 -15.45 -13.23
C ARG A 39 -0.57 -16.35 -12.76
N GLY A 40 0.67 -15.98 -13.08
CA GLY A 40 1.88 -16.72 -12.71
C GLY A 40 2.88 -15.87 -11.95
N MET A 41 2.41 -14.89 -11.17
CA MET A 41 3.31 -14.06 -10.37
C MET A 41 3.83 -14.84 -9.17
N SER A 42 5.11 -14.64 -8.83
CA SER A 42 5.66 -15.18 -7.59
C SER A 42 4.84 -14.67 -6.38
N PRO A 43 4.43 -15.57 -5.46
CA PRO A 43 3.68 -15.20 -4.27
C PRO A 43 4.35 -14.10 -3.44
N ALA A 44 5.67 -14.18 -3.26
CA ALA A 44 6.45 -13.19 -2.53
C ALA A 44 6.39 -11.80 -3.18
N LEU A 45 6.55 -11.71 -4.51
CA LEU A 45 6.50 -10.44 -5.22
C LEU A 45 5.09 -9.82 -5.19
N ALA A 46 4.06 -10.65 -5.40
CA ALA A 46 2.66 -10.19 -5.32
C ALA A 46 2.32 -9.69 -3.91
N ALA A 47 2.78 -10.38 -2.87
CA ALA A 47 2.59 -9.99 -1.48
C ALA A 47 3.32 -8.70 -1.13
N LEU A 48 4.61 -8.58 -1.44
CA LEU A 48 5.39 -7.35 -1.21
C LEU A 48 4.79 -6.16 -1.95
N SER A 49 4.27 -6.37 -3.17
CA SER A 49 3.56 -5.33 -3.91
C SER A 49 2.23 -4.96 -3.26
N ALA A 50 1.46 -5.93 -2.78
CA ALA A 50 0.21 -5.68 -2.06
C ALA A 50 0.46 -4.92 -0.74
N VAL A 51 1.50 -5.28 0.02
CA VAL A 51 1.93 -4.59 1.24
C VAL A 51 2.37 -3.16 0.92
N SER A 52 3.17 -2.94 -0.12
CA SER A 52 3.61 -1.60 -0.55
C SER A 52 2.43 -0.71 -0.94
N THR A 53 1.53 -1.28 -1.74
CA THR A 53 0.30 -0.61 -2.20
C THR A 53 -0.62 -0.26 -1.02
N TRP A 54 -0.61 -1.07 0.04
CA TRP A 54 -1.36 -0.78 1.26
C TRP A 54 -0.65 0.28 2.13
N ASN A 55 0.65 0.12 2.41
CA ASN A 55 1.50 1.02 3.22
C ASN A 55 1.97 2.26 2.46
N SER A 56 1.16 2.72 1.53
CA SER A 56 1.48 3.67 0.49
C SER A 56 1.76 5.11 1.03
N GLY A 57 1.72 6.16 0.20
CA GLY A 57 1.90 7.56 0.66
C GLY A 57 1.02 7.95 1.87
N TYR A 58 -0.18 7.37 1.96
CA TYR A 58 -1.02 7.40 3.16
C TYR A 58 -0.27 6.99 4.44
N MET A 59 0.45 5.87 4.46
CA MET A 59 1.12 5.38 5.67
C MET A 59 2.28 6.29 6.06
N PHE A 60 3.13 6.65 5.10
CA PHE A 60 4.37 7.39 5.36
C PHE A 60 4.17 8.88 5.62
N ILE A 61 3.06 9.48 5.20
CA ILE A 61 2.77 10.90 5.45
C ILE A 61 1.54 11.03 6.35
N GLY A 62 0.41 10.48 5.92
CA GLY A 62 -0.87 10.63 6.62
C GLY A 62 -0.91 9.92 7.98
N PHE A 63 -0.60 8.62 8.01
CA PHE A 63 -0.69 7.80 9.22
C PHE A 63 0.42 8.15 10.23
N ILE A 64 1.62 8.51 9.78
CA ILE A 64 2.67 9.08 10.65
C ILE A 64 2.20 10.40 11.26
N GLY A 65 1.64 11.32 10.47
CA GLY A 65 1.08 12.57 11.00
C GLY A 65 -0.06 12.34 12.00
N PHE A 66 -0.94 11.38 11.70
CA PHE A 66 -2.00 10.97 12.60
C PHE A 66 -1.47 10.35 13.92
N THR A 67 -0.43 9.52 13.83
CA THR A 67 0.28 8.95 14.99
C THR A 67 0.95 10.02 15.82
N TYR A 68 1.55 11.03 15.18
CA TYR A 68 2.15 12.18 15.87
C TYR A 68 1.11 12.96 16.69
N THR A 69 -0.13 13.07 16.19
CA THR A 69 -1.21 13.79 16.90
C THR A 69 -1.88 12.98 18.03
N LEU A 70 -1.95 11.65 17.90
CA LEU A 70 -2.73 10.82 18.83
C LEU A 70 -1.89 9.95 19.76
N GLY A 71 -0.66 9.60 19.39
CA GLY A 71 0.21 8.74 20.18
C GLY A 71 -0.19 7.25 20.15
N TYR A 72 -0.11 6.59 21.30
CA TYR A 72 -0.30 5.15 21.48
C TYR A 72 -1.66 4.56 21.05
N PRO A 73 -2.80 5.28 21.07
CA PRO A 73 -4.06 4.77 20.54
C PRO A 73 -3.93 4.23 19.11
N VAL A 74 -3.08 4.84 18.29
CA VAL A 74 -2.90 4.46 16.89
C VAL A 74 -2.29 3.07 16.73
N ALA A 75 -1.50 2.60 17.70
CA ALA A 75 -0.99 1.22 17.68
C ALA A 75 -2.13 0.20 17.78
N PHE A 76 -3.14 0.47 18.60
CA PHE A 76 -4.32 -0.38 18.70
C PHE A 76 -5.15 -0.35 17.40
N LEU A 77 -5.24 0.82 16.75
CA LEU A 77 -5.87 0.95 15.43
C LEU A 77 -5.21 0.06 14.38
N ALA A 78 -3.87 0.14 14.30
CA ALA A 78 -3.08 -0.67 13.41
C ALA A 78 -3.25 -2.17 13.70
N PHE A 79 -3.34 -2.55 14.98
CA PHE A 79 -3.59 -3.93 15.38
C PHE A 79 -4.96 -4.44 14.91
N MET A 80 -6.04 -3.70 15.16
CA MET A 80 -7.39 -4.11 14.72
C MET A 80 -7.52 -4.14 13.20
N SER A 81 -6.92 -3.18 12.50
CA SER A 81 -6.84 -3.19 11.03
C SER A 81 -6.05 -4.39 10.51
N THR A 82 -4.96 -4.77 11.18
CA THR A 82 -4.17 -5.96 10.83
C THR A 82 -4.99 -7.25 10.98
N ILE A 83 -5.81 -7.37 12.03
CA ILE A 83 -6.74 -8.50 12.18
C ILE A 83 -7.76 -8.54 11.04
N GLY A 84 -8.33 -7.39 10.67
CA GLY A 84 -9.24 -7.28 9.51
C GLY A 84 -8.58 -7.77 8.23
N GLN A 85 -7.31 -7.41 8.02
CA GLN A 85 -6.52 -7.87 6.88
C GLN A 85 -6.21 -9.36 6.93
N LEU A 86 -5.93 -9.92 8.11
CA LEU A 86 -5.72 -11.36 8.25
C LEU A 86 -6.99 -12.13 7.85
N VAL A 87 -8.16 -11.65 8.27
CA VAL A 87 -9.45 -12.23 7.86
C VAL A 87 -9.67 -12.08 6.35
N ALA A 88 -9.36 -10.92 5.78
CA ALA A 88 -9.42 -10.70 4.33
C ALA A 88 -8.57 -11.72 3.56
N TRP A 89 -7.33 -11.94 4.00
CA TRP A 89 -6.44 -12.93 3.40
C TRP A 89 -6.95 -14.35 3.53
N MET A 90 -7.36 -14.76 4.73
CA MET A 90 -7.85 -16.13 4.96
C MET A 90 -9.13 -16.44 4.20
N TRP A 91 -10.01 -15.46 4.00
CA TRP A 91 -11.36 -15.68 3.47
C TRP A 91 -11.66 -14.95 2.16
N LEU A 92 -11.64 -13.61 2.12
CA LEU A 92 -12.08 -12.83 0.97
C LEU A 92 -11.17 -13.02 -0.25
N TYR A 93 -9.86 -12.96 -0.06
CA TYR A 93 -8.90 -13.13 -1.16
C TYR A 93 -8.90 -14.54 -1.74
N LYS A 94 -9.30 -15.56 -0.96
CA LYS A 94 -9.54 -16.90 -1.49
C LYS A 94 -10.66 -16.91 -2.52
N PHE A 95 -11.78 -16.25 -2.21
CA PHE A 95 -12.91 -16.14 -3.14
C PHE A 95 -12.54 -15.32 -4.37
N ILE A 96 -11.91 -14.16 -4.18
CA ILE A 96 -11.50 -13.26 -5.26
C ILE A 96 -10.53 -13.95 -6.23
N GLN A 97 -9.51 -14.63 -5.72
CA GLN A 97 -8.52 -15.33 -6.53
C GLN A 97 -9.17 -16.47 -7.33
N LYS A 98 -9.97 -17.30 -6.65
CA LYS A 98 -10.64 -18.45 -7.28
C LYS A 98 -11.59 -18.01 -8.39
N GLU A 99 -12.51 -17.10 -8.09
CA GLU A 99 -13.50 -16.62 -9.06
C GLU A 99 -12.85 -15.82 -10.18
N GLY A 100 -11.80 -15.05 -9.87
CA GLY A 100 -11.00 -14.33 -10.86
C GLY A 100 -10.39 -15.25 -11.93
N ASN A 101 -9.99 -16.45 -11.50
CA ASN A 101 -9.38 -17.44 -12.38
C ASN A 101 -10.44 -18.27 -13.11
N GLU A 102 -11.45 -18.78 -12.41
CA GLU A 102 -12.53 -19.60 -13.00
C GLU A 102 -13.34 -18.85 -14.05
N ARG A 103 -13.58 -17.55 -13.84
CA ARG A 103 -14.37 -16.70 -14.76
C ARG A 103 -13.51 -15.93 -15.77
N GLY A 104 -12.18 -15.99 -15.64
CA GLY A 104 -11.26 -15.28 -16.53
C GLY A 104 -11.34 -13.74 -16.44
N VAL A 105 -11.87 -13.20 -15.33
CA VAL A 105 -11.99 -11.75 -15.09
C VAL A 105 -10.68 -11.16 -14.57
N ARG A 106 -10.46 -9.85 -14.79
CA ARG A 106 -9.15 -9.17 -14.57
C ARG A 106 -9.23 -7.95 -13.66
N SER A 107 -10.41 -7.65 -13.13
CA SER A 107 -10.59 -6.54 -12.18
C SER A 107 -11.67 -6.89 -11.16
N LEU A 108 -11.58 -6.25 -9.99
CA LEU A 108 -12.60 -6.35 -8.95
C LEU A 108 -13.99 -5.91 -9.46
N SER A 109 -14.05 -4.82 -10.24
CA SER A 109 -15.30 -4.35 -10.83
C SER A 109 -15.94 -5.38 -11.76
N SER A 110 -15.13 -6.09 -12.57
CA SER A 110 -15.60 -7.17 -13.45
C SER A 110 -16.13 -8.36 -12.64
N LEU A 111 -15.45 -8.68 -11.54
CA LEU A 111 -15.83 -9.77 -10.65
C LEU A 111 -17.22 -9.53 -10.02
N VAL A 112 -17.51 -8.28 -9.63
CA VAL A 112 -18.82 -7.86 -9.14
C VAL A 112 -19.86 -7.81 -10.26
N ALA A 113 -19.48 -7.29 -11.43
CA ALA A 113 -20.38 -7.04 -12.56
C ALA A 113 -21.16 -8.27 -13.02
N GLU A 114 -20.48 -9.38 -13.25
CA GLU A 114 -21.10 -10.61 -13.74
C GLU A 114 -21.90 -11.34 -12.65
N LYS A 115 -21.79 -10.91 -11.39
CA LYS A 115 -22.67 -11.34 -10.29
C LYS A 115 -23.88 -10.41 -10.08
N ALA A 116 -23.75 -9.11 -10.39
CA ALA A 116 -24.71 -8.07 -10.03
C ALA A 116 -25.64 -7.58 -11.15
N GLY A 117 -25.37 -7.90 -12.43
CA GLY A 117 -26.13 -7.36 -13.55
C GLY A 117 -25.56 -6.02 -14.05
N ALA A 118 -25.79 -5.71 -15.33
CA ALA A 118 -24.98 -4.76 -16.10
C ALA A 118 -25.01 -3.25 -15.68
N PRO A 119 -26.01 -2.71 -14.96
CA PRO A 119 -25.98 -1.31 -14.48
C PRO A 119 -25.05 -1.07 -13.28
N GLU A 120 -25.12 -1.93 -12.26
CA GLU A 120 -24.38 -1.84 -11.00
C GLU A 120 -22.88 -2.01 -11.26
N ALA A 121 -22.54 -2.88 -12.19
CA ALA A 121 -21.21 -3.08 -12.75
C ALA A 121 -20.56 -1.78 -13.26
N LYS A 122 -21.31 -1.03 -14.09
CA LYS A 122 -20.83 0.20 -14.72
C LYS A 122 -20.65 1.30 -13.68
N LEU A 123 -21.59 1.41 -12.74
CA LEU A 123 -21.48 2.32 -11.62
C LEU A 123 -20.26 1.99 -10.75
N ALA A 124 -20.07 0.72 -10.37
CA ALA A 124 -18.91 0.28 -9.61
C ALA A 124 -17.58 0.55 -10.34
N GLY A 125 -17.55 0.35 -11.67
CA GLY A 125 -16.41 0.70 -12.51
C GLY A 125 -16.12 2.21 -12.53
N ALA A 126 -17.15 3.04 -12.73
CA ALA A 126 -17.03 4.50 -12.74
C ALA A 126 -16.56 5.04 -11.38
N LEU A 127 -17.16 4.55 -10.29
CA LEU A 127 -16.75 4.89 -8.92
C LEU A 127 -15.32 4.44 -8.65
N SER A 128 -14.93 3.24 -9.10
CA SER A 128 -13.55 2.77 -8.97
C SER A 128 -12.56 3.71 -9.64
N VAL A 129 -12.83 4.16 -10.87
CA VAL A 129 -11.96 5.11 -11.58
C VAL A 129 -11.89 6.44 -10.85
N LEU A 130 -13.02 6.97 -10.38
CA LEU A 130 -13.07 8.23 -9.63
C LEU A 130 -12.23 8.14 -8.35
N PHE A 131 -12.47 7.13 -7.51
CA PHE A 131 -11.76 6.97 -6.24
C PHE A 131 -10.27 6.65 -6.44
N LEU A 132 -9.91 5.85 -7.45
CA LEU A 132 -8.51 5.57 -7.79
C LEU A 132 -7.78 6.80 -8.32
N SER A 133 -8.48 7.70 -9.01
CA SER A 133 -7.89 8.97 -9.50
C SER A 133 -7.59 9.91 -8.33
N VAL A 134 -8.52 10.04 -7.39
CA VAL A 134 -8.31 10.82 -6.15
C VAL A 134 -7.18 10.20 -5.33
N TYR A 135 -7.18 8.87 -5.19
CA TYR A 135 -6.10 8.15 -4.53
C TYR A 135 -4.76 8.42 -5.21
N ALA A 136 -4.63 8.20 -6.52
CA ALA A 136 -3.37 8.44 -7.25
C ALA A 136 -2.88 9.89 -7.11
N ALA A 137 -3.78 10.88 -7.14
CA ALA A 137 -3.44 12.28 -6.89
C ALA A 137 -2.88 12.50 -5.48
N ALA A 138 -3.51 11.92 -4.45
CA ALA A 138 -3.00 11.98 -3.07
C ALA A 138 -1.59 11.37 -2.96
N GLN A 139 -1.35 10.23 -3.61
CA GLN A 139 -0.06 9.54 -3.58
C GLN A 139 1.06 10.33 -4.24
N LEU A 140 0.80 10.87 -5.44
CA LEU A 140 1.75 11.73 -6.12
C LEU A 140 2.04 13.00 -5.31
N THR A 141 1.01 13.57 -4.68
CA THR A 141 1.15 14.74 -3.80
C THR A 141 2.01 14.41 -2.58
N SER A 142 1.83 13.24 -1.94
CA SER A 142 2.71 12.78 -0.86
C SER A 142 4.17 12.69 -1.29
N GLY A 143 4.45 12.16 -2.49
CA GLY A 143 5.79 12.11 -3.05
C GLY A 143 6.38 13.51 -3.32
N GLY A 144 5.58 14.41 -3.88
CA GLY A 144 5.95 15.82 -4.08
C GLY A 144 6.27 16.54 -2.78
N LYS A 145 5.46 16.31 -1.74
CA LYS A 145 5.66 16.89 -0.40
C LYS A 145 6.96 16.40 0.23
N ALA A 146 7.23 15.10 0.13
CA ALA A 146 8.48 14.51 0.64
C ALA A 146 9.71 15.15 -0.02
N LEU A 147 9.70 15.31 -1.36
CA LEU A 147 10.80 15.93 -2.08
C LEU A 147 10.94 17.42 -1.78
N PHE A 148 9.83 18.15 -1.58
CA PHE A 148 9.89 19.53 -1.12
C PHE A 148 10.57 19.65 0.25
N VAL A 149 10.20 18.80 1.21
CA VAL A 149 10.78 18.83 2.56
C VAL A 149 12.26 18.42 2.55
N MET A 150 12.63 17.40 1.78
CA MET A 150 14.00 16.87 1.77
C MET A 150 14.98 17.68 0.91
N MET A 151 14.51 18.22 -0.22
CA MET A 151 15.37 18.83 -1.25
C MET A 151 15.09 20.32 -1.47
N GLY A 152 13.98 20.85 -0.95
CA GLY A 152 13.53 22.23 -1.21
C GLY A 152 13.01 22.44 -2.64
N TRP A 153 12.75 21.36 -3.39
CA TRP A 153 12.23 21.46 -4.75
C TRP A 153 10.74 21.78 -4.74
N PRO A 154 10.23 22.58 -5.70
CA PRO A 154 8.79 22.82 -5.81
C PRO A 154 8.01 21.49 -5.84
N GLU A 155 6.92 21.37 -5.08
CA GLU A 155 6.15 20.12 -4.95
C GLU A 155 5.73 19.55 -6.31
N VAL A 156 5.40 20.43 -7.27
CA VAL A 156 5.04 20.06 -8.65
C VAL A 156 6.15 19.30 -9.38
N VAL A 157 7.42 19.61 -9.11
CA VAL A 157 8.56 18.90 -9.73
C VAL A 157 8.58 17.45 -9.26
N GLY A 158 8.42 17.22 -7.95
CA GLY A 158 8.35 15.87 -7.39
C GLY A 158 7.16 15.07 -7.90
N ILE A 159 6.00 15.71 -8.01
CA ILE A 159 4.78 15.12 -8.60
C ILE A 159 5.05 14.68 -10.04
N LEU A 160 5.65 15.54 -10.86
CA LEU A 160 5.91 15.25 -12.28
C LEU A 160 6.94 14.13 -12.46
N ILE A 161 8.00 14.10 -11.64
CA ILE A 161 8.98 13.00 -11.67
C ILE A 161 8.30 11.66 -11.36
N GLY A 162 7.52 11.60 -10.27
CA GLY A 162 6.76 10.40 -9.90
C GLY A 162 5.78 9.99 -10.99
N PHE A 163 4.99 10.93 -11.51
CA PHE A 163 4.01 10.68 -12.56
C PHE A 163 4.63 10.11 -13.82
N VAL A 164 5.67 10.76 -14.36
CA VAL A 164 6.33 10.34 -15.61
C VAL A 164 6.92 8.94 -15.45
N LEU A 165 7.61 8.66 -14.34
CA LEU A 165 8.24 7.37 -14.13
C LEU A 165 7.22 6.26 -13.97
N VAL A 166 6.19 6.45 -13.13
CA VAL A 166 5.13 5.47 -12.92
C VAL A 166 4.39 5.18 -14.22
N VAL A 167 4.01 6.22 -14.97
CA VAL A 167 3.33 6.04 -16.26
C VAL A 167 4.23 5.31 -17.26
N ALA A 168 5.51 5.68 -17.35
CA ALA A 168 6.43 5.07 -18.31
C ALA A 168 6.59 3.57 -18.10
N TYR A 169 6.89 3.11 -16.87
CA TYR A 169 7.09 1.67 -16.64
C TYR A 169 5.76 0.89 -16.63
N CYS A 170 4.67 1.47 -16.10
CA CYS A 170 3.36 0.80 -16.09
C CYS A 170 2.81 0.64 -17.51
N TYR A 171 2.94 1.66 -18.36
CA TYR A 171 2.52 1.56 -19.76
C TYR A 171 3.36 0.53 -20.52
N ALA A 172 4.66 0.45 -20.23
CA ALA A 172 5.55 -0.47 -20.92
C ALA A 172 5.34 -1.94 -20.53
N GLY A 173 5.12 -2.24 -19.24
CA GLY A 173 5.13 -3.61 -18.71
C GLY A 173 3.90 -4.03 -17.88
N GLY A 174 2.85 -3.20 -17.83
CA GLY A 174 1.59 -3.51 -17.16
C GLY A 174 1.74 -3.77 -15.66
N ILE A 175 0.87 -4.62 -15.11
CA ILE A 175 0.88 -4.97 -13.69
C ILE A 175 2.19 -5.63 -13.25
N ARG A 176 2.88 -6.34 -14.15
CA ARG A 176 4.18 -6.98 -13.85
C ARG A 176 5.22 -5.91 -13.52
N ALA A 177 5.29 -4.83 -14.30
CA ALA A 177 6.16 -3.71 -14.01
C ALA A 177 5.87 -3.13 -12.62
N SER A 178 4.59 -2.86 -12.33
CA SER A 178 4.17 -2.35 -11.03
C SER A 178 4.57 -3.27 -9.89
N ILE A 179 4.31 -4.58 -10.00
CA ILE A 179 4.64 -5.53 -8.93
C ILE A 179 6.16 -5.59 -8.69
N TRP A 180 6.96 -5.57 -9.75
CA TRP A 180 8.41 -5.61 -9.63
C TRP A 180 8.97 -4.33 -9.00
N THR A 181 8.47 -3.16 -9.40
CA THR A 181 8.88 -1.89 -8.78
C THR A 181 8.45 -1.82 -7.33
N ASP A 182 7.21 -2.22 -7.03
CA ASP A 182 6.69 -2.19 -5.66
C ASP A 182 7.51 -3.12 -4.75
N ALA A 183 7.87 -4.32 -5.22
CA ALA A 183 8.70 -5.24 -4.44
C ALA A 183 10.09 -4.67 -4.14
N ALA A 184 10.74 -4.04 -5.13
CA ALA A 184 12.03 -3.38 -4.94
C ALA A 184 11.91 -2.18 -3.96
N GLN A 185 10.84 -1.40 -4.07
CA GLN A 185 10.56 -0.29 -3.18
C GLN A 185 10.27 -0.76 -1.75
N SER A 186 9.53 -1.85 -1.56
CA SER A 186 9.26 -2.44 -0.25
C SER A 186 10.54 -2.79 0.51
N CYS A 187 11.57 -3.31 -0.17
CA CYS A 187 12.87 -3.55 0.46
C CYS A 187 13.49 -2.27 1.03
N VAL A 188 13.45 -1.17 0.26
CA VAL A 188 13.96 0.13 0.70
C VAL A 188 13.11 0.69 1.85
N MET A 189 11.78 0.54 1.78
CA MET A 189 10.86 0.96 2.83
C MET A 189 11.12 0.22 4.14
N ILE A 190 11.24 -1.11 4.12
CA ILE A 190 11.51 -1.94 5.31
C ILE A 190 12.85 -1.56 5.94
N VAL A 191 13.92 -1.50 5.16
CA VAL A 191 15.26 -1.14 5.66
C VAL A 191 15.26 0.29 6.21
N GLY A 192 14.75 1.26 5.44
CA GLY A 192 14.74 2.67 5.81
C GLY A 192 13.92 2.95 7.06
N SER A 193 12.71 2.39 7.16
CA SER A 193 11.85 2.53 8.35
C SER A 193 12.43 1.85 9.58
N THR A 194 13.08 0.69 9.43
CA THR A 194 13.75 0.00 10.54
C THR A 194 14.89 0.83 11.11
N ILE A 195 15.75 1.37 10.22
CA ILE A 195 16.86 2.25 10.62
C ILE A 195 16.31 3.52 11.30
N LEU A 196 15.30 4.15 10.70
CA LEU A 196 14.69 5.36 11.24
C LEU A 196 14.08 5.11 12.62
N CYS A 197 13.35 4.01 12.80
CA CYS A 197 12.75 3.63 14.08
C CYS A 197 13.84 3.39 15.14
N TRP A 198 14.89 2.64 14.79
CA TRP A 198 16.01 2.37 15.68
C TRP A 198 16.69 3.65 16.18
N ILE A 199 17.07 4.54 15.25
CA ILE A 199 17.72 5.82 15.60
C ILE A 199 16.78 6.69 16.43
N SER A 200 15.51 6.82 16.02
CA SER A 200 14.54 7.67 16.72
C SER A 200 14.30 7.23 18.17
N ILE A 201 14.24 5.92 18.42
CA ILE A 201 14.11 5.38 19.78
C ILE A 201 15.36 5.66 20.61
N GLN A 202 16.57 5.60 20.03
CA GLN A 202 17.79 5.94 20.74
C GLN A 202 17.85 7.43 21.12
N GLU A 203 17.50 8.32 20.20
CA GLU A 203 17.50 9.78 20.41
C GLU A 203 16.59 10.22 21.56
N VAL A 204 15.49 9.51 21.80
CA VAL A 204 14.56 9.80 22.90
C VAL A 204 14.87 9.03 24.19
N GLY A 205 16.03 8.38 24.31
CA GLY A 205 16.41 7.64 25.53
C GLY A 205 15.69 6.29 25.69
N GLY A 206 15.33 5.64 24.59
CA GLY A 206 14.65 4.35 24.56
C GLY A 206 13.13 4.46 24.77
N PHE A 207 12.47 3.31 24.92
CA PHE A 207 11.01 3.26 25.13
C PHE A 207 10.56 3.97 26.42
N SER A 208 11.42 4.05 27.46
CA SER A 208 11.11 4.82 28.66
C SER A 208 11.05 6.30 28.35
N GLY A 209 12.10 6.85 27.74
CA GLY A 209 12.13 8.28 27.43
C GLY A 209 11.09 8.69 26.38
N LEU A 210 10.72 7.80 25.43
CA LEU A 210 9.56 8.00 24.57
C LEU A 210 8.27 8.16 25.39
N LYS A 211 7.98 7.21 26.30
CA LYS A 211 6.79 7.24 27.13
C LYS A 211 6.76 8.49 28.04
N ASP A 212 7.89 8.80 28.66
CA ASP A 212 7.99 9.93 29.59
C ASP A 212 7.85 11.26 28.84
N GLY A 213 8.46 11.39 27.67
CA GLY A 213 8.36 12.57 26.81
C GLY A 213 6.94 12.79 26.26
N LEU A 214 6.24 11.71 25.88
CA LEU A 214 4.82 11.80 25.47
C LEU A 214 3.92 12.18 26.65
N ASN A 215 4.12 11.55 27.82
CA ASN A 215 3.33 11.86 29.02
C ASN A 215 3.51 13.29 29.52
N GLN A 216 4.71 13.86 29.36
CA GLN A 216 4.97 15.26 29.71
C GLN A 216 4.26 16.24 28.76
N GLN A 217 4.06 15.87 27.50
CA GLN A 217 3.34 16.69 26.53
C GLN A 217 1.84 16.63 26.78
N ASP A 218 1.30 15.42 26.82
CA ASP A 218 -0.10 15.15 27.12
C ASP A 218 -0.24 13.68 27.56
N PRO A 219 -0.72 13.40 28.79
CA PRO A 219 -0.98 12.03 29.25
C PRO A 219 -1.90 11.22 28.32
N ALA A 220 -2.76 11.88 27.53
CA ALA A 220 -3.61 11.20 26.55
C ALA A 220 -2.81 10.47 25.45
N LEU A 221 -1.59 10.93 25.14
CA LEU A 221 -0.75 10.35 24.09
C LEU A 221 -0.20 8.96 24.46
N THR A 222 -0.17 8.59 25.74
CA THR A 222 0.27 7.25 26.17
C THR A 222 -0.86 6.32 26.56
N ASN A 223 -2.11 6.79 26.50
CA ASN A 223 -3.28 5.94 26.68
C ASN A 223 -3.45 5.04 25.46
N PHE A 224 -3.55 3.72 25.65
CA PHE A 224 -3.78 2.80 24.53
C PHE A 224 -5.21 2.88 23.96
N LEU A 225 -6.15 3.39 24.76
CA LEU A 225 -7.52 3.64 24.33
C LEU A 225 -7.70 5.15 24.25
N PRO A 226 -8.20 5.67 23.11
CA PRO A 226 -8.45 7.10 23.01
C PRO A 226 -9.55 7.52 24.00
N PRO A 227 -9.41 8.68 24.66
CA PRO A 227 -10.48 9.23 25.49
C PRO A 227 -11.67 9.64 24.62
N ASP A 228 -12.86 9.74 25.24
CA ASP A 228 -14.05 10.38 24.65
C ASP A 228 -14.52 9.81 23.29
N LEU A 229 -14.49 8.48 23.15
CA LEU A 229 -15.05 7.81 21.98
C LEU A 229 -16.57 8.08 21.87
N MET A 230 -16.95 9.00 20.97
CA MET A 230 -18.34 9.40 20.70
C MET A 230 -19.32 8.23 20.53
N PHE A 231 -18.86 7.13 19.92
CA PHE A 231 -19.66 5.92 19.67
C PHE A 231 -19.23 4.71 20.53
N GLY A 232 -18.37 4.92 21.52
CA GLY A 232 -17.85 3.90 22.41
C GLY A 232 -16.79 2.97 21.81
N LEU A 233 -16.15 2.19 22.68
CA LEU A 233 -15.03 1.30 22.33
C LEU A 233 -15.42 0.20 21.32
N THR A 234 -16.62 -0.36 21.44
CA THR A 234 -17.07 -1.46 20.57
C THR A 234 -17.17 -1.03 19.11
N LEU A 235 -17.83 0.10 18.83
CA LEU A 235 -17.95 0.61 17.46
C LEU A 235 -16.60 1.07 16.91
N TRP A 236 -15.72 1.57 17.77
CA TRP A 236 -14.36 1.90 17.39
C TRP A 236 -13.57 0.66 16.96
N ILE A 237 -13.57 -0.42 17.76
CA ILE A 237 -12.93 -1.70 17.39
C ILE A 237 -13.47 -2.22 16.04
N ILE A 238 -14.80 -2.24 15.89
CA ILE A 238 -15.45 -2.70 14.66
C ILE A 238 -15.06 -1.83 13.48
N ALA A 239 -15.00 -0.51 13.63
CA ALA A 239 -14.66 0.40 12.54
C ALA A 239 -13.25 0.13 11.99
N PHE A 240 -12.26 -0.10 12.85
CA PHE A 240 -10.89 -0.36 12.38
C PHE A 240 -10.67 -1.79 11.90
N PHE A 241 -11.34 -2.77 12.50
CA PHE A 241 -11.40 -4.12 11.95
C PHE A 241 -12.00 -4.11 10.53
N LEU A 242 -13.14 -3.45 10.34
CA LEU A 242 -13.78 -3.29 9.03
C LEU A 242 -12.94 -2.45 8.08
N GLY A 243 -12.22 -1.43 8.59
CA GLY A 243 -11.25 -0.67 7.82
C GLY A 243 -10.17 -1.57 7.21
N GLY A 244 -9.58 -2.45 8.03
CA GLY A 244 -8.65 -3.47 7.57
C GLY A 244 -9.27 -4.45 6.57
N LEU A 245 -10.45 -4.99 6.88
CA LEU A 245 -11.17 -5.94 6.03
C LEU A 245 -11.53 -5.31 4.66
N SER A 246 -11.86 -4.01 4.64
CA SER A 246 -12.28 -3.26 3.45
C SER A 246 -11.18 -3.10 2.41
N VAL A 247 -9.91 -3.32 2.78
CA VAL A 247 -8.80 -3.32 1.82
C VAL A 247 -9.00 -4.41 0.75
N ALA A 248 -9.71 -5.49 1.06
CA ALA A 248 -10.12 -6.49 0.06
C ALA A 248 -11.12 -5.97 -0.99
N GLY A 249 -11.71 -4.80 -0.76
CA GLY A 249 -12.53 -4.07 -1.72
C GLY A 249 -11.75 -3.06 -2.56
N GLN A 250 -10.43 -2.90 -2.35
CA GLN A 250 -9.61 -1.94 -3.07
C GLN A 250 -9.08 -2.55 -4.38
N PRO A 251 -9.45 -2.04 -5.57
CA PRO A 251 -9.05 -2.64 -6.84
C PRO A 251 -7.53 -2.74 -7.02
N GLN A 252 -6.78 -1.77 -6.52
CA GLN A 252 -5.32 -1.74 -6.59
C GLN A 252 -4.69 -2.89 -5.80
N VAL A 253 -5.20 -3.25 -4.62
CA VAL A 253 -4.68 -4.39 -3.84
C VAL A 253 -5.17 -5.71 -4.44
N VAL A 254 -6.46 -5.80 -4.79
CA VAL A 254 -7.07 -6.99 -5.38
C VAL A 254 -6.37 -7.41 -6.66
N SER A 255 -5.96 -6.46 -7.50
CA SER A 255 -5.25 -6.78 -8.75
C SER A 255 -3.98 -7.61 -8.52
N ARG A 256 -3.27 -7.44 -7.39
CA ARG A 256 -2.10 -8.26 -7.03
C ARG A 256 -2.50 -9.68 -6.68
N VAL A 257 -3.58 -9.85 -5.91
CA VAL A 257 -4.14 -11.16 -5.57
C VAL A 257 -4.59 -11.92 -6.82
N MET A 258 -5.17 -11.22 -7.80
CA MET A 258 -5.58 -11.80 -9.08
C MET A 258 -4.41 -12.24 -9.97
N THR A 259 -3.16 -11.89 -9.62
CA THR A 259 -1.97 -12.39 -10.34
C THR A 259 -1.48 -13.76 -9.87
N LEU A 260 -2.09 -14.31 -8.81
CA LEU A 260 -1.73 -15.59 -8.22
C LEU A 260 -2.47 -16.74 -8.91
N GLY A 261 -1.77 -17.85 -9.14
CA GLY A 261 -2.27 -18.96 -9.95
C GLY A 261 -3.32 -19.80 -9.23
N ASP A 262 -3.09 -20.09 -7.95
CA ASP A 262 -3.97 -20.95 -7.15
C ASP A 262 -4.04 -20.55 -5.65
N ASP A 263 -4.79 -21.34 -4.87
CA ASP A 263 -4.92 -21.13 -3.42
C ASP A 263 -3.62 -21.41 -2.64
N LYS A 264 -2.71 -22.22 -3.20
CA LYS A 264 -1.40 -22.47 -2.58
C LYS A 264 -0.55 -21.20 -2.71
N ASP A 265 -0.48 -20.60 -3.89
CA ASP A 265 0.20 -19.33 -4.14
C ASP A 265 -0.38 -18.22 -3.25
N ARG A 266 -1.72 -18.16 -3.10
CA ARG A 266 -2.38 -17.22 -2.18
C ARG A 266 -1.95 -17.42 -0.72
N LYS A 267 -1.87 -18.66 -0.24
CA LYS A 267 -1.43 -18.93 1.14
C LYS A 267 0.02 -18.55 1.37
N GLU A 268 0.89 -18.78 0.39
CA GLU A 268 2.28 -18.34 0.46
C GLU A 268 2.37 -16.81 0.43
N ALA A 269 1.61 -16.14 -0.44
CA ALA A 269 1.54 -14.68 -0.49
C ALA A 269 1.00 -14.10 0.84
N MET A 270 0.03 -14.74 1.47
CA MET A 270 -0.46 -14.35 2.80
C MET A 270 0.66 -14.35 3.85
N ILE A 271 1.53 -15.36 3.85
CA ILE A 271 2.66 -15.41 4.78
C ILE A 271 3.60 -14.23 4.53
N TRP A 272 3.99 -14.02 3.27
CA TRP A 272 4.84 -12.89 2.89
C TRP A 272 4.23 -11.51 3.16
N PHE A 273 2.89 -11.39 3.16
CA PHE A 273 2.22 -10.12 3.42
C PHE A 273 2.35 -9.67 4.88
N PHE A 274 2.52 -10.60 5.83
CA PHE A 274 2.59 -10.32 7.26
C PHE A 274 3.99 -10.49 7.87
N ILE A 275 5.01 -10.62 7.03
CA ILE A 275 6.44 -10.57 7.41
C ILE A 275 6.95 -9.15 7.15
#